data_AF-A0A665VAK3-F1
#
_entry.id   AF-A0A665VAK3-F1
#
_cell.length_a   1.000
_cell.length_b   1.000
_cell.length_c   1.000
_cell.angle_alpha   90.00
_cell.angle_beta   90.00
_cell.angle_gamma   90.00
#
_symmetry.space_group_name_H-M   'P 1'
#
loop_
_entity.id
_entity.type
_entity.pdbx_description
1 polymer ?
#
loop_
_entity_poly.entity_id
_entity_poly.type
_entity_poly.pdbx_seq_one_letter_code
_entity_poly.pdbx_strand_id
1 'polypeptide(L)'
;IKLYHYGSFPQGFSWGVSSSAYQIEGGWNADGKMPSIWDTFTHNSTSIPGNADGNVSCDSYHRVDEDLYMLRALRVKSYRFSLSWSRIFPDGRHTSLNQKGVDYYNRLLDGLVAYNITPMVTLYYWDLPQALQDLGGWENADTINIFNEFCDFCFSTFGDRVKFWMTFNQPQTIAWSGYGLGQFPPNVKNPGTAPYRVAHNLIKAHAKAYHTYDDKYRKSQGGLVSIALNADWVEPKDVNVPRELMAADRALQFQLGWFAHPIFKNGDYPDAMKWQVGNKSELQTLSESRLPSFNEEEKSFIRGTADVFCINHYTTKIVHHATLRLTPESYEYDRDLSETEEGDSPTTAIKNQRAVAWGLRRLLSWIKEEYGDPEIYITENGVATDTKTTYDDSARVFYYKTYVDEALKAHNLDGVNVKGYIATSLMDSFEWLNGYKVGFGFHHVDFTNPNLPRTPKYSAHFYYQVIKNNGFPMPEDEKMIYGHFCKDFIWSTATASYQVSCLD
;
A
#
# COMPACT_ATOMS: atom_id res chain seq x y z
N ILE A 1 -2.55 32.76 1.60
CA ILE A 1 -2.67 31.27 1.53
C ILE A 1 -1.52 30.73 2.36
N LYS A 2 -1.78 30.08 3.50
CA LYS A 2 -0.71 29.37 4.22
C LYS A 2 -0.33 28.18 3.35
N LEU A 3 0.92 28.12 2.91
CA LEU A 3 1.42 27.09 1.99
C LEU A 3 1.47 25.69 2.65
N TYR A 4 1.26 25.63 3.97
CA TYR A 4 1.64 24.49 4.81
C TYR A 4 0.91 24.51 6.16
N HIS A 5 0.52 23.35 6.69
CA HIS A 5 -0.08 23.23 8.02
C HIS A 5 0.99 22.89 9.05
N TYR A 6 1.41 23.88 9.83
CA TYR A 6 2.35 23.65 10.93
C TYR A 6 1.71 22.87 12.06
N GLY A 7 2.40 21.82 12.50
CA GLY A 7 1.96 20.98 13.61
C GLY A 7 2.84 19.74 13.75
N SER A 8 2.63 19.01 14.83
CA SER A 8 3.25 17.71 15.07
C SER A 8 2.18 16.63 15.14
N PHE A 9 2.54 15.41 14.77
CA PHE A 9 1.73 14.24 15.04
C PHE A 9 1.72 13.92 16.55
N PRO A 10 0.82 13.05 17.02
CA PRO A 10 0.81 12.62 18.42
C PRO A 10 2.14 12.03 18.87
N GLN A 11 2.39 12.08 20.19
CA GLN A 11 3.48 11.31 20.76
C GLN A 11 3.23 9.81 20.53
N GLY A 12 4.26 9.08 20.10
CA GLY A 12 4.14 7.66 19.76
C GLY A 12 3.69 7.38 18.32
N PHE A 13 3.55 8.41 17.48
CA PHE A 13 3.28 8.22 16.05
C PHE A 13 4.35 7.33 15.39
N SER A 14 3.91 6.31 14.68
CA SER A 14 4.77 5.31 14.06
C SER A 14 5.27 5.79 12.70
N TRP A 15 6.48 6.35 12.69
CA TRP A 15 7.18 6.67 11.45
C TRP A 15 7.95 5.46 10.95
N GLY A 16 7.63 4.98 9.75
CA GLY A 16 8.27 3.81 9.19
C GLY A 16 8.66 3.95 7.74
N VAL A 17 9.28 2.89 7.23
CA VAL A 17 9.56 2.71 5.81
C VAL A 17 9.30 1.25 5.44
N SER A 18 8.93 0.98 4.18
CA SER A 18 8.61 -0.37 3.71
C SER A 18 9.60 -0.95 2.71
N SER A 19 9.56 -2.28 2.61
CA SER A 19 10.08 -3.11 1.52
C SER A 19 9.22 -4.36 1.36
N SER A 20 9.48 -5.17 0.33
CA SER A 20 8.89 -6.50 0.18
C SER A 20 9.92 -7.52 -0.31
N ALA A 21 9.70 -8.78 0.05
CA ALA A 21 10.68 -9.86 -0.09
C ALA A 21 11.18 -10.02 -1.54
N TYR A 22 10.26 -10.24 -2.49
CA TYR A 22 10.64 -10.39 -3.90
C TYR A 22 11.34 -9.15 -4.47
N GLN A 23 10.94 -7.96 -4.00
CA GLN A 23 11.51 -6.72 -4.50
C GLN A 23 12.94 -6.49 -4.04
N ILE A 24 13.37 -6.94 -2.86
CA ILE A 24 14.71 -6.59 -2.32
C ILE A 24 15.62 -7.79 -2.01
N GLU A 25 15.07 -8.96 -1.70
CA GLU A 25 15.88 -10.05 -1.12
C GLU A 25 16.91 -10.62 -2.09
N GLY A 26 16.49 -10.93 -3.32
CA GLY A 26 17.28 -11.78 -4.21
C GLY A 26 17.42 -13.21 -3.68
N GLY A 27 18.50 -13.90 -4.06
CA GLY A 27 18.77 -15.27 -3.62
C GLY A 27 17.60 -16.20 -3.93
N TRP A 28 17.05 -16.09 -5.14
CA TRP A 28 15.76 -16.70 -5.50
C TRP A 28 15.74 -18.23 -5.40
N ASN A 29 16.89 -18.88 -5.55
CA ASN A 29 17.12 -20.32 -5.44
C ASN A 29 18.23 -20.65 -4.41
N ALA A 30 18.56 -19.71 -3.52
CA ALA A 30 19.57 -19.89 -2.50
C ALA A 30 19.03 -20.72 -1.32
N ASP A 31 19.92 -21.52 -0.71
CA ASP A 31 19.67 -22.23 0.54
C ASP A 31 18.36 -23.02 0.61
N GLY A 32 17.95 -23.64 -0.51
CA GLY A 32 16.74 -24.46 -0.57
C GLY A 32 15.44 -23.70 -0.79
N LYS A 33 15.46 -22.37 -0.98
CA LYS A 33 14.29 -21.63 -1.48
C LYS A 33 13.86 -22.20 -2.84
N MET A 34 12.56 -22.40 -3.02
CA MET A 34 11.97 -22.77 -4.30
C MET A 34 11.27 -21.58 -4.99
N PRO A 35 10.95 -21.72 -6.29
CA PRO A 35 10.34 -20.65 -7.07
C PRO A 35 9.00 -20.19 -6.48
N SER A 36 8.83 -18.87 -6.42
CA SER A 36 7.53 -18.21 -6.32
C SER A 36 6.93 -18.00 -7.73
N ILE A 37 5.67 -17.60 -7.78
CA ILE A 37 5.00 -17.22 -9.04
C ILE A 37 5.72 -16.09 -9.78
N TRP A 38 6.41 -15.20 -9.08
CA TRP A 38 7.21 -14.15 -9.72
C TRP A 38 8.50 -14.69 -10.34
N ASP A 39 9.18 -15.64 -9.68
CA ASP A 39 10.35 -16.32 -10.25
C ASP A 39 9.98 -16.97 -11.59
N THR A 40 8.92 -17.79 -11.58
CA THR A 40 8.43 -18.45 -12.80
C THR A 40 7.96 -17.46 -13.86
N PHE A 41 7.31 -16.36 -13.48
CA PHE A 41 6.88 -15.35 -14.44
C PHE A 41 8.07 -14.66 -15.11
N THR A 42 9.02 -14.13 -14.33
CA THR A 42 10.15 -13.36 -14.85
C THR A 42 11.09 -14.21 -15.72
N HIS A 43 11.30 -15.49 -15.38
CA HIS A 43 12.15 -16.38 -16.20
C HIS A 43 11.51 -16.79 -17.53
N ASN A 44 10.19 -16.74 -17.64
CA ASN A 44 9.44 -17.17 -18.82
C ASN A 44 8.85 -16.02 -19.64
N SER A 45 8.95 -14.78 -19.16
CA SER A 45 8.28 -13.61 -19.74
C SER A 45 9.28 -12.60 -20.28
N THR A 46 8.98 -12.05 -21.46
CA THR A 46 9.70 -10.90 -22.04
C THR A 46 8.94 -9.59 -21.86
N SER A 47 7.88 -9.59 -21.05
CA SER A 47 7.01 -8.42 -20.86
C SER A 47 7.60 -7.36 -19.94
N ILE A 48 8.57 -7.73 -19.10
CA ILE A 48 9.24 -6.80 -18.19
C ILE A 48 10.37 -6.09 -18.95
N PRO A 49 10.49 -4.76 -18.87
CA PRO A 49 11.55 -4.01 -19.55
C PRO A 49 12.95 -4.57 -19.29
N GLY A 50 13.67 -4.87 -20.36
CA GLY A 50 15.03 -5.42 -20.28
C GLY A 50 15.08 -6.89 -19.84
N ASN A 51 13.95 -7.61 -19.86
CA ASN A 51 13.81 -8.96 -19.31
C ASN A 51 14.31 -9.05 -17.87
N ALA A 52 14.06 -8.00 -17.09
CA ALA A 52 14.51 -7.92 -15.71
C ALA A 52 13.80 -8.96 -14.84
N ASP A 53 14.52 -9.47 -13.85
CA ASP A 53 14.04 -10.41 -12.85
C ASP A 53 14.42 -9.94 -11.43
N GLY A 54 13.88 -10.63 -10.42
CA GLY A 54 14.21 -10.42 -8.99
C GLY A 54 15.29 -11.36 -8.47
N ASN A 55 16.10 -11.99 -9.33
CA ASN A 55 17.00 -13.08 -8.91
C ASN A 55 18.05 -12.64 -7.89
N VAL A 56 18.61 -11.44 -8.12
CA VAL A 56 19.57 -10.77 -7.24
C VAL A 56 18.91 -9.57 -6.57
N SER A 57 18.20 -8.74 -7.34
CA SER A 57 17.61 -7.48 -6.89
C SER A 57 18.58 -6.63 -6.04
N CYS A 58 18.21 -6.24 -4.83
CA CYS A 58 19.05 -5.49 -3.90
C CYS A 58 20.02 -6.40 -3.13
N ASP A 59 19.88 -7.72 -3.21
CA ASP A 59 20.68 -8.71 -2.48
C ASP A 59 20.54 -8.58 -0.94
N SER A 60 19.38 -8.13 -0.47
CA SER A 60 19.08 -7.97 0.97
C SER A 60 19.09 -9.31 1.73
N TYR A 61 19.02 -10.45 1.04
CA TYR A 61 19.21 -11.77 1.66
C TYR A 61 20.62 -11.92 2.28
N HIS A 62 21.63 -11.36 1.62
CA HIS A 62 23.02 -11.39 2.09
C HIS A 62 23.46 -10.10 2.81
N ARG A 63 22.71 -9.00 2.66
CA ARG A 63 23.13 -7.63 3.08
C ARG A 63 22.28 -7.02 4.19
N VAL A 64 21.81 -7.85 5.13
CA VAL A 64 20.99 -7.41 6.28
C VAL A 64 21.62 -6.26 7.06
N ASP A 65 22.94 -6.30 7.28
CA ASP A 65 23.63 -5.27 8.07
C ASP A 65 23.62 -3.88 7.39
N GLU A 66 23.70 -3.85 6.06
CA GLU A 66 23.60 -2.61 5.27
C GLU A 66 22.20 -2.01 5.36
N ASP A 67 21.18 -2.87 5.26
CA ASP A 67 19.78 -2.45 5.35
C ASP A 67 19.44 -1.92 6.75
N LEU A 68 19.91 -2.60 7.81
CA LEU A 68 19.79 -2.12 9.18
C LEU A 68 20.52 -0.79 9.39
N TYR A 69 21.68 -0.60 8.78
CA TYR A 69 22.39 0.69 8.84
C TYR A 69 21.55 1.83 8.22
N MET A 70 20.96 1.62 7.05
CA MET A 70 20.09 2.61 6.40
C MET A 70 18.87 2.95 7.26
N LEU A 71 18.22 1.95 7.86
CA LEU A 71 17.07 2.16 8.74
C LEU A 71 17.43 3.01 9.97
N ARG A 72 18.58 2.74 10.59
CA ARG A 72 19.08 3.55 11.70
C ARG A 72 19.43 4.98 11.27
N ALA A 73 20.03 5.14 10.09
CA ALA A 73 20.38 6.45 9.55
C ALA A 73 19.13 7.31 9.32
N LEU A 74 18.03 6.72 8.85
CA LEU A 74 16.72 7.39 8.73
C LEU A 74 16.05 7.68 10.09
N ARG A 75 16.43 6.98 11.16
CA ARG A 75 15.81 7.03 12.50
C ARG A 75 14.33 6.64 12.52
N VAL A 76 13.92 5.77 11.61
CA VAL A 76 12.56 5.21 11.62
C VAL A 76 12.26 4.51 12.94
N LYS A 77 10.99 4.53 13.34
CA LYS A 77 10.47 3.82 14.51
C LYS A 77 10.01 2.42 14.16
N SER A 78 9.56 2.21 12.93
CA SER A 78 9.11 0.93 12.43
C SER A 78 9.72 0.61 11.07
N TYR A 79 9.88 -0.68 10.80
CA TYR A 79 10.25 -1.18 9.48
C TYR A 79 9.21 -2.21 9.04
N ARG A 80 8.57 -1.93 7.92
CA ARG A 80 7.62 -2.85 7.31
C ARG A 80 8.33 -3.68 6.25
N PHE A 81 8.29 -4.99 6.39
CA PHE A 81 8.84 -5.92 5.39
C PHE A 81 7.92 -7.12 5.24
N SER A 82 8.10 -7.91 4.18
CA SER A 82 7.36 -9.15 4.01
C SER A 82 8.23 -10.39 4.19
N LEU A 83 7.60 -11.51 4.54
CA LEU A 83 8.22 -12.82 4.51
C LEU A 83 8.01 -13.43 3.13
N SER A 84 9.02 -14.10 2.60
CA SER A 84 8.91 -14.92 1.40
C SER A 84 8.40 -16.31 1.80
N TRP A 85 7.15 -16.60 1.44
CA TRP A 85 6.54 -17.89 1.76
C TRP A 85 7.37 -19.04 1.17
N SER A 86 7.79 -18.95 -0.10
CA SER A 86 8.60 -20.00 -0.74
C SER A 86 10.03 -20.11 -0.22
N ARG A 87 10.50 -19.14 0.58
CA ARG A 87 11.78 -19.24 1.30
C ARG A 87 11.64 -20.01 2.60
N ILE A 88 10.54 -19.83 3.33
CA ILE A 88 10.27 -20.50 4.61
C ILE A 88 9.73 -21.90 4.35
N PHE A 89 8.69 -22.02 3.52
CA PHE A 89 8.10 -23.28 3.05
C PHE A 89 8.27 -23.37 1.52
N PRO A 90 9.39 -23.93 1.03
CA PRO A 90 9.68 -24.15 -0.38
C PRO A 90 8.49 -24.63 -1.23
N ASP A 91 7.79 -25.68 -0.84
CA ASP A 91 6.63 -26.21 -1.57
C ASP A 91 5.29 -25.57 -1.14
N GLY A 92 5.36 -24.58 -0.26
CA GLY A 92 4.23 -23.89 0.36
C GLY A 92 3.64 -24.55 1.60
N ARG A 93 4.12 -25.75 1.98
CA ARG A 93 3.63 -26.49 3.16
C ARG A 93 4.72 -26.62 4.23
N HIS A 94 4.29 -26.75 5.49
CA HIS A 94 5.21 -26.87 6.63
C HIS A 94 6.19 -28.06 6.51
N THR A 95 5.81 -29.12 5.80
CA THR A 95 6.67 -30.29 5.55
C THR A 95 7.97 -29.96 4.81
N SER A 96 8.02 -28.86 4.06
CA SER A 96 9.23 -28.43 3.35
C SER A 96 10.09 -27.44 4.12
N LEU A 97 9.78 -27.15 5.40
CA LEU A 97 10.43 -26.13 6.22
C LEU A 97 11.93 -25.98 5.94
N ASN A 98 12.30 -24.78 5.51
CA ASN A 98 13.67 -24.38 5.27
C ASN A 98 14.19 -23.53 6.44
N GLN A 99 15.02 -24.15 7.28
CA GLN A 99 15.60 -23.48 8.44
C GLN A 99 16.48 -22.27 8.05
N LYS A 100 17.16 -22.29 6.89
CA LYS A 100 17.98 -21.15 6.45
C LYS A 100 17.16 -19.91 6.15
N GLY A 101 15.96 -20.09 5.59
CA GLY A 101 14.97 -19.02 5.43
C GLY A 101 14.53 -18.44 6.77
N VAL A 102 14.29 -19.30 7.77
CA VAL A 102 13.93 -18.87 9.13
C VAL A 102 15.07 -18.10 9.81
N ASP A 103 16.31 -18.60 9.69
CA ASP A 103 17.50 -17.97 10.26
C ASP A 103 17.74 -16.57 9.67
N TYR A 104 17.48 -16.39 8.36
CA TYR A 104 17.54 -15.09 7.70
C TYR A 104 16.60 -14.06 8.36
N TYR A 105 15.32 -14.41 8.52
CA TYR A 105 14.35 -13.50 9.13
C TYR A 105 14.62 -13.28 10.62
N ASN A 106 15.09 -14.29 11.36
CA ASN A 106 15.52 -14.12 12.74
C ASN A 106 16.66 -13.11 12.85
N ARG A 107 17.68 -13.19 12.00
CA ARG A 107 18.79 -12.24 11.98
C ARG A 107 18.32 -10.80 11.71
N LEU A 108 17.39 -10.62 10.76
CA LEU A 108 16.78 -9.32 10.51
C LEU A 108 16.01 -8.81 11.73
N LEU A 109 15.13 -9.62 12.29
CA LEU A 109 14.31 -9.28 13.47
C LEU A 109 15.17 -8.93 14.69
N ASP A 110 16.20 -9.71 14.97
CA ASP A 110 17.14 -9.47 16.06
C ASP A 110 17.88 -8.14 15.86
N GLY A 111 18.30 -7.86 14.63
CA GLY A 111 18.91 -6.58 14.28
C GLY A 111 17.97 -5.39 14.47
N LEU A 112 16.71 -5.51 14.05
CA LEU A 112 15.70 -4.45 14.24
C LEU A 112 15.44 -4.17 15.72
N VAL A 113 15.24 -5.23 16.52
CA VAL A 113 15.01 -5.11 17.97
C VAL A 113 16.23 -4.52 18.68
N ALA A 114 17.45 -4.95 18.33
CA ALA A 114 18.69 -4.39 18.87
C ALA A 114 18.83 -2.88 18.62
N TYR A 115 18.19 -2.37 17.56
CA TYR A 115 18.18 -0.95 17.22
C TYR A 115 16.90 -0.22 17.62
N ASN A 116 16.01 -0.85 18.40
CA ASN A 116 14.71 -0.31 18.82
C ASN A 116 13.82 0.11 17.64
N ILE A 117 13.87 -0.65 16.55
CA ILE A 117 12.99 -0.50 15.39
C ILE A 117 11.93 -1.58 15.49
N THR A 118 10.65 -1.19 15.55
CA THR A 118 9.54 -2.14 15.63
C THR A 118 9.31 -2.82 14.29
N PRO A 119 9.41 -4.16 14.21
CA PRO A 119 9.09 -4.89 12.99
C PRO A 119 7.58 -4.90 12.73
N MET A 120 7.18 -4.53 11.52
CA MET A 120 5.81 -4.69 10.99
C MET A 120 5.86 -5.72 9.86
N VAL A 121 5.35 -6.92 10.09
CA VAL A 121 5.57 -8.04 9.16
C VAL A 121 4.35 -8.28 8.30
N THR A 122 4.55 -8.32 6.99
CA THR A 122 3.55 -8.76 6.01
C THR A 122 3.76 -10.24 5.69
N LEU A 123 2.76 -11.08 5.92
CA LEU A 123 2.86 -12.53 5.69
C LEU A 123 2.82 -12.90 4.21
N TYR A 124 2.00 -12.21 3.42
CA TYR A 124 1.91 -12.43 1.98
C TYR A 124 2.00 -11.12 1.19
N TYR A 125 3.04 -11.02 0.35
CA TYR A 125 3.25 -9.90 -0.56
C TYR A 125 3.49 -10.42 -1.98
N TRP A 126 2.41 -10.98 -2.56
CA TRP A 126 2.29 -11.34 -3.98
C TRP A 126 3.23 -12.46 -4.47
N ASP A 127 3.94 -13.14 -3.58
CA ASP A 127 5.00 -14.10 -3.87
C ASP A 127 4.60 -15.53 -3.48
N LEU A 128 3.43 -15.97 -3.96
CA LEU A 128 2.94 -17.35 -3.73
C LEU A 128 3.98 -18.38 -4.20
N PRO A 129 4.26 -19.45 -3.43
CA PRO A 129 5.05 -20.57 -3.92
C PRO A 129 4.43 -21.15 -5.20
N GLN A 130 5.25 -21.35 -6.24
CA GLN A 130 4.77 -21.86 -7.53
C GLN A 130 4.07 -23.22 -7.38
N ALA A 131 4.56 -24.07 -6.47
CA ALA A 131 3.94 -25.36 -6.17
C ALA A 131 2.47 -25.26 -5.71
N LEU A 132 2.08 -24.19 -5.01
CA LEU A 132 0.68 -23.95 -4.64
C LEU A 132 -0.13 -23.40 -5.82
N GLN A 133 0.49 -22.58 -6.66
CA GLN A 133 -0.16 -22.10 -7.88
C GLN A 133 -0.46 -23.25 -8.86
N ASP A 134 0.43 -24.23 -8.97
CA ASP A 134 0.22 -25.44 -9.79
C ASP A 134 -0.97 -26.28 -9.30
N LEU A 135 -1.37 -26.11 -8.03
CA LEU A 135 -2.57 -26.70 -7.42
C LEU A 135 -3.81 -25.78 -7.46
N GLY A 136 -3.75 -24.69 -8.24
CA GLY A 136 -4.85 -23.74 -8.43
C GLY A 136 -4.72 -22.43 -7.64
N GLY A 137 -3.67 -22.28 -6.82
CA GLY A 137 -3.37 -21.05 -6.10
C GLY A 137 -4.56 -20.52 -5.30
N TRP A 138 -4.87 -19.24 -5.42
CA TRP A 138 -5.97 -18.62 -4.67
C TRP A 138 -7.37 -18.93 -5.20
N GLU A 139 -7.51 -19.56 -6.38
CA GLU A 139 -8.81 -20.10 -6.81
C GLU A 139 -9.15 -21.39 -6.06
N ASN A 140 -8.15 -22.11 -5.56
CA ASN A 140 -8.34 -23.30 -4.75
C ASN A 140 -8.62 -22.91 -3.28
N ALA A 141 -9.79 -23.32 -2.77
CA ALA A 141 -10.20 -23.05 -1.39
C ALA A 141 -9.29 -23.74 -0.34
N ASP A 142 -8.59 -24.82 -0.69
CA ASP A 142 -7.63 -25.47 0.23
C ASP A 142 -6.48 -24.53 0.61
N THR A 143 -6.15 -23.57 -0.24
CA THR A 143 -5.11 -22.56 0.03
C THR A 143 -5.43 -21.71 1.27
N ILE A 144 -6.70 -21.59 1.66
CA ILE A 144 -7.12 -20.94 2.92
C ILE A 144 -6.46 -21.63 4.13
N ASN A 145 -6.51 -22.96 4.16
CA ASN A 145 -5.94 -23.75 5.25
C ASN A 145 -4.41 -23.75 5.20
N ILE A 146 -3.85 -23.92 4.00
CA ILE A 146 -2.40 -23.93 3.77
C ILE A 146 -1.77 -22.59 4.16
N PHE A 147 -2.41 -21.47 3.81
CA PHE A 147 -1.98 -20.14 4.26
C PHE A 147 -2.07 -19.99 5.77
N ASN A 148 -3.12 -20.51 6.39
CA ASN A 148 -3.26 -20.46 7.84
C ASN A 148 -2.16 -21.26 8.56
N GLU A 149 -1.73 -22.42 8.03
CA GLU A 149 -0.60 -23.18 8.57
C GLU A 149 0.70 -22.38 8.49
N PHE A 150 0.92 -21.64 7.39
CA PHE A 150 2.05 -20.71 7.25
C PHE A 150 1.98 -19.56 8.26
N CYS A 151 0.79 -18.95 8.44
CA CYS A 151 0.58 -17.90 9.43
C CYS A 151 0.84 -18.40 10.85
N ASP A 152 0.29 -19.56 11.23
CA ASP A 152 0.46 -20.21 12.52
C ASP A 152 1.94 -20.43 12.84
N PHE A 153 2.70 -20.94 11.87
CA PHE A 153 4.15 -21.09 11.99
C PHE A 153 4.86 -19.74 12.18
N CYS A 154 4.52 -18.72 11.40
CA CYS A 154 5.15 -17.41 11.51
C CYS A 154 4.85 -16.74 12.86
N PHE A 155 3.61 -16.82 13.35
CA PHE A 155 3.22 -16.31 14.66
C PHE A 155 3.96 -17.02 15.78
N SER A 156 4.07 -18.36 15.72
CA SER A 156 4.82 -19.12 16.72
C SER A 156 6.31 -18.80 16.70
N THR A 157 6.90 -18.63 15.51
CA THR A 157 8.36 -18.53 15.33
C THR A 157 8.89 -17.12 15.58
N PHE A 158 8.14 -16.08 15.18
CA PHE A 158 8.62 -14.70 15.20
C PHE A 158 7.80 -13.77 16.10
N GLY A 159 6.64 -14.21 16.59
CA GLY A 159 5.71 -13.38 17.36
C GLY A 159 6.18 -13.01 18.78
N ASP A 160 7.29 -13.58 19.23
CA ASP A 160 8.00 -13.11 20.43
C ASP A 160 8.50 -11.67 20.24
N ARG A 161 9.00 -11.33 19.04
CA ARG A 161 9.52 -10.00 18.66
C ARG A 161 8.56 -9.19 17.78
N VAL A 162 7.76 -9.84 16.95
CA VAL A 162 6.83 -9.18 16.03
C VAL A 162 5.49 -8.92 16.69
N LYS A 163 5.10 -7.64 16.76
CA LYS A 163 3.86 -7.18 17.42
C LYS A 163 2.88 -6.52 16.46
N PHE A 164 3.19 -6.47 15.17
CA PHE A 164 2.31 -5.93 14.15
C PHE A 164 2.39 -6.81 12.91
N TRP A 165 1.28 -7.48 12.61
CA TRP A 165 1.13 -8.40 11.50
C TRP A 165 0.14 -7.87 10.46
N MET A 166 0.50 -8.01 9.19
CA MET A 166 -0.42 -7.84 8.07
C MET A 166 -0.51 -9.17 7.33
N THR A 167 -1.70 -9.73 7.18
CA THR A 167 -1.82 -11.02 6.48
C THR A 167 -1.54 -10.88 4.99
N PHE A 168 -2.17 -9.91 4.33
CA PHE A 168 -2.02 -9.65 2.90
C PHE A 168 -1.64 -8.19 2.65
N ASN A 169 -0.82 -7.99 1.60
CA ASN A 169 -0.68 -6.71 0.94
C ASN A 169 -1.58 -6.62 -0.29
N GLN A 170 -2.42 -5.58 -0.35
CA GLN A 170 -3.22 -5.19 -1.51
C GLN A 170 -3.95 -6.37 -2.17
N PRO A 171 -4.91 -7.00 -1.46
CA PRO A 171 -5.60 -8.18 -1.98
C PRO A 171 -6.40 -7.92 -3.26
N GLN A 172 -6.80 -6.67 -3.50
CA GLN A 172 -7.41 -6.25 -4.76
C GLN A 172 -6.47 -6.47 -5.95
N THR A 173 -5.17 -6.16 -5.80
CA THR A 173 -4.16 -6.37 -6.85
C THR A 173 -3.95 -7.85 -7.12
N ILE A 174 -3.94 -8.69 -6.08
CA ILE A 174 -3.87 -10.15 -6.23
C ILE A 174 -5.05 -10.65 -7.08
N ALA A 175 -6.28 -10.31 -6.68
CA ALA A 175 -7.49 -10.77 -7.34
C ALA A 175 -7.63 -10.22 -8.77
N TRP A 176 -7.43 -8.92 -8.97
CA TRP A 176 -7.68 -8.26 -10.25
C TRP A 176 -6.50 -8.37 -11.22
N SER A 177 -5.30 -7.95 -10.82
CA SER A 177 -4.14 -7.94 -11.71
C SER A 177 -3.60 -9.35 -11.96
N GLY A 178 -3.70 -10.24 -10.97
CA GLY A 178 -3.21 -11.63 -11.05
C GLY A 178 -4.18 -12.60 -11.75
N TYR A 179 -5.47 -12.55 -11.38
CA TYR A 179 -6.48 -13.51 -11.84
C TYR A 179 -7.54 -12.96 -12.79
N GLY A 180 -7.67 -11.63 -12.90
CA GLY A 180 -8.58 -10.98 -13.84
C GLY A 180 -7.91 -10.58 -15.15
N LEU A 181 -7.02 -9.59 -15.06
CA LEU A 181 -6.26 -9.06 -16.19
C LEU A 181 -5.13 -9.98 -16.66
N GLY A 182 -4.61 -10.81 -15.75
CA GLY A 182 -3.43 -11.65 -15.97
C GLY A 182 -2.17 -10.85 -16.31
N GLN A 183 -2.08 -9.60 -15.85
CA GLN A 183 -0.89 -8.75 -16.00
C GLN A 183 0.18 -9.13 -14.98
N PHE A 184 -0.23 -9.52 -13.78
CA PHE A 184 0.64 -10.01 -12.72
C PHE A 184 0.61 -11.55 -12.73
N PRO A 185 1.63 -12.21 -12.16
CA PRO A 185 1.54 -13.65 -11.89
C PRO A 185 0.30 -13.95 -11.03
N PRO A 186 -0.43 -15.04 -11.30
CA PRO A 186 -0.08 -16.17 -12.19
C PRO A 186 -0.52 -16.03 -13.66
N ASN A 187 -0.80 -14.81 -14.15
CA ASN A 187 -1.25 -14.52 -15.51
C ASN A 187 -2.59 -15.17 -15.92
N VAL A 188 -3.47 -15.40 -14.94
CA VAL A 188 -4.81 -15.90 -15.22
C VAL A 188 -5.66 -14.76 -15.81
N LYS A 189 -6.19 -14.98 -17.01
CA LYS A 189 -6.99 -14.01 -17.78
C LYS A 189 -8.47 -14.38 -17.74
N ASN A 190 -9.08 -14.29 -16.56
CA ASN A 190 -10.49 -14.59 -16.35
C ASN A 190 -11.18 -13.43 -15.61
N PRO A 191 -11.40 -12.28 -16.28
CA PRO A 191 -11.85 -11.05 -15.63
C PRO A 191 -13.27 -11.13 -15.07
N GLY A 192 -14.10 -12.07 -15.53
CA GLY A 192 -15.51 -12.15 -15.17
C GLY A 192 -15.78 -12.87 -13.84
N THR A 193 -14.96 -13.86 -13.47
CA THR A 193 -15.29 -14.78 -12.36
C THR A 193 -14.13 -15.02 -11.39
N ALA A 194 -12.89 -15.17 -11.87
CA ALA A 194 -11.76 -15.51 -11.02
C ALA A 194 -11.45 -14.43 -9.95
N PRO A 195 -11.48 -13.11 -10.25
CA PRO A 195 -11.27 -12.08 -9.23
C PRO A 195 -12.21 -12.22 -8.02
N TYR A 196 -13.49 -12.51 -8.25
CA TYR A 196 -14.47 -12.65 -7.18
C TYR A 196 -14.24 -13.90 -6.32
N ARG A 197 -13.89 -15.03 -6.95
CA ARG A 197 -13.54 -16.27 -6.23
C ARG A 197 -12.27 -16.11 -5.40
N VAL A 198 -11.25 -15.49 -5.98
CA VAL A 198 -9.97 -15.23 -5.31
C VAL A 198 -10.16 -14.29 -4.14
N ALA A 199 -10.86 -13.17 -4.31
CA ALA A 199 -11.12 -12.24 -3.21
C ALA A 199 -11.91 -12.91 -2.07
N HIS A 200 -12.89 -13.74 -2.40
CA HIS A 200 -13.65 -14.50 -1.41
C HIS A 200 -12.74 -15.44 -0.58
N ASN A 201 -11.82 -16.15 -1.23
CA ASN A 201 -10.84 -16.99 -0.55
C ASN A 201 -9.83 -16.18 0.27
N LEU A 202 -9.34 -15.04 -0.24
CA LEU A 202 -8.41 -14.16 0.47
C LEU A 202 -9.03 -13.59 1.76
N ILE A 203 -10.30 -13.16 1.72
CA ILE A 203 -11.03 -12.66 2.90
C ILE A 203 -11.16 -13.78 3.95
N LYS A 204 -11.55 -14.99 3.53
CA LYS A 204 -11.66 -16.15 4.43
C LYS A 204 -10.31 -16.56 5.02
N ALA A 205 -9.26 -16.52 4.22
CA ALA A 205 -7.88 -16.80 4.65
C ALA A 205 -7.39 -15.77 5.68
N HIS A 206 -7.69 -14.49 5.47
CA HIS A 206 -7.37 -13.42 6.42
C HIS A 206 -8.09 -13.64 7.76
N ALA A 207 -9.41 -13.84 7.72
CA ALA A 207 -10.20 -14.07 8.92
C ALA A 207 -9.69 -15.30 9.70
N LYS A 208 -9.35 -16.39 9.00
CA LYS A 208 -8.82 -17.60 9.63
C LYS A 208 -7.46 -17.36 10.31
N ALA A 209 -6.56 -16.62 9.66
CA ALA A 209 -5.27 -16.25 10.23
C ALA A 209 -5.43 -15.33 11.45
N TYR A 210 -6.37 -14.38 11.39
CA TYR A 210 -6.71 -13.52 12.52
C TYR A 210 -7.18 -14.32 13.73
N HIS A 211 -8.16 -15.21 13.57
CA HIS A 211 -8.65 -16.05 14.67
C HIS A 211 -7.56 -16.99 15.20
N THR A 212 -6.70 -17.53 14.34
CA THR A 212 -5.54 -18.30 14.79
C THR A 212 -4.60 -17.47 15.68
N TYR A 213 -4.39 -16.19 15.34
CA TYR A 213 -3.61 -15.28 16.19
C TYR A 213 -4.33 -14.98 17.51
N ASP A 214 -5.60 -14.63 17.45
CA ASP A 214 -6.43 -14.27 18.60
C ASP A 214 -6.48 -15.40 19.63
N ASP A 215 -6.80 -16.60 19.17
CA ASP A 215 -7.01 -17.79 20.00
C ASP A 215 -5.71 -18.30 20.64
N LYS A 216 -4.61 -18.34 19.86
CA LYS A 216 -3.37 -19.02 20.28
C LYS A 216 -2.30 -18.09 20.81
N TYR A 217 -2.20 -16.86 20.29
CA TYR A 217 -1.01 -16.03 20.44
C TYR A 217 -1.26 -14.67 21.08
N ARG A 218 -2.42 -14.04 20.89
CA ARG A 218 -2.66 -12.66 21.33
C ARG A 218 -2.45 -12.49 22.83
N LYS A 219 -2.90 -13.45 23.65
CA LYS A 219 -2.73 -13.41 25.11
C LYS A 219 -1.27 -13.42 25.57
N SER A 220 -0.39 -14.17 24.88
CA SER A 220 1.02 -14.30 25.25
C SER A 220 1.93 -13.30 24.54
N GLN A 221 1.57 -12.88 23.33
CA GLN A 221 2.40 -12.03 22.49
C GLN A 221 1.98 -10.56 22.49
N GLY A 222 0.69 -10.26 22.67
CA GLY A 222 0.16 -8.89 22.75
C GLY A 222 0.29 -8.06 21.47
N GLY A 223 0.39 -8.69 20.30
CA GLY A 223 0.49 -8.00 19.01
C GLY A 223 -0.86 -7.69 18.38
N LEU A 224 -0.79 -7.00 17.25
CA LEU A 224 -1.90 -6.62 16.37
C LEU A 224 -1.84 -7.41 15.05
N VAL A 225 -3.00 -7.72 14.48
CA VAL A 225 -3.19 -8.34 13.18
C VAL A 225 -4.16 -7.49 12.37
N SER A 226 -3.78 -7.20 11.13
CA SER A 226 -4.61 -6.49 10.17
C SER A 226 -4.33 -6.99 8.73
N ILE A 227 -4.84 -6.27 7.75
CA ILE A 227 -4.66 -6.48 6.31
C ILE A 227 -4.35 -5.12 5.67
N ALA A 228 -3.32 -5.04 4.83
CA ALA A 228 -2.97 -3.80 4.14
C ALA A 228 -3.80 -3.68 2.85
N LEU A 229 -4.82 -2.81 2.86
CA LEU A 229 -5.70 -2.58 1.72
C LEU A 229 -5.14 -1.46 0.84
N ASN A 230 -5.52 -1.41 -0.44
CA ASN A 230 -5.18 -0.29 -1.32
C ASN A 230 -6.42 0.44 -1.81
N ALA A 231 -6.32 1.77 -1.89
CA ALA A 231 -7.32 2.59 -2.54
C ALA A 231 -6.69 3.84 -3.15
N ASP A 232 -7.09 4.13 -4.38
CA ASP A 232 -7.02 5.49 -4.89
C ASP A 232 -8.17 6.29 -4.25
N TRP A 233 -7.95 7.58 -4.00
CA TRP A 233 -9.11 8.46 -3.80
C TRP A 233 -9.79 8.65 -5.15
N VAL A 234 -11.10 8.77 -5.15
CA VAL A 234 -11.87 8.99 -6.37
C VAL A 234 -12.75 10.21 -6.20
N GLU A 235 -12.56 11.17 -7.10
CA GLU A 235 -13.35 12.38 -7.15
C GLU A 235 -14.38 12.25 -8.28
N PRO A 236 -15.66 12.56 -8.04
CA PRO A 236 -16.65 12.63 -9.11
C PRO A 236 -16.29 13.75 -10.08
N LYS A 237 -16.49 13.53 -11.39
CA LYS A 237 -16.23 14.55 -12.42
C LYS A 237 -17.00 15.85 -12.17
N ASP A 238 -18.24 15.75 -11.68
CA ASP A 238 -19.04 16.89 -11.25
C ASP A 238 -19.79 16.53 -9.96
N VAL A 239 -19.45 17.21 -8.86
CA VAL A 239 -20.05 17.03 -7.54
C VAL A 239 -21.55 17.41 -7.50
N ASN A 240 -22.03 18.17 -8.49
CA ASN A 240 -23.44 18.60 -8.55
C ASN A 240 -24.32 17.61 -9.32
N VAL A 241 -23.75 16.54 -9.90
CA VAL A 241 -24.48 15.53 -10.65
C VAL A 241 -24.59 14.24 -9.80
N PRO A 242 -25.78 13.88 -9.30
CA PRO A 242 -25.93 12.74 -8.39
C PRO A 242 -25.40 11.40 -8.92
N ARG A 243 -25.51 11.17 -10.23
CA ARG A 243 -25.01 9.93 -10.87
C ARG A 243 -23.49 9.82 -10.83
N GLU A 244 -22.79 10.96 -10.89
CA GLU A 244 -21.34 11.03 -10.76
C GLU A 244 -20.90 10.77 -9.32
N LEU A 245 -21.61 11.36 -8.34
CA LEU A 245 -21.40 11.07 -6.91
C LEU A 245 -21.56 9.57 -6.61
N MET A 246 -22.64 8.95 -7.12
CA MET A 246 -22.86 7.50 -6.98
C MET A 246 -21.79 6.67 -7.69
N ALA A 247 -21.21 7.16 -8.79
CA ALA A 247 -20.13 6.47 -9.49
C ALA A 247 -18.81 6.53 -8.71
N ALA A 248 -18.51 7.67 -8.10
CA ALA A 248 -17.36 7.82 -7.21
C ALA A 248 -17.47 6.91 -5.97
N ASP A 249 -18.62 6.92 -5.27
CA ASP A 249 -18.83 6.00 -4.14
C ASP A 249 -18.70 4.53 -4.59
N ARG A 250 -19.39 4.14 -5.67
CA ARG A 250 -19.27 2.79 -6.23
C ARG A 250 -17.83 2.41 -6.57
N ALA A 251 -17.01 3.35 -7.04
CA ALA A 251 -15.60 3.09 -7.32
C ALA A 251 -14.82 2.72 -6.05
N LEU A 252 -15.03 3.44 -4.95
CA LEU A 252 -14.44 3.10 -3.63
C LEU A 252 -14.97 1.77 -3.11
N GLN A 253 -16.28 1.53 -3.23
CA GLN A 253 -16.89 0.28 -2.78
C GLN A 253 -16.34 -0.94 -3.55
N PHE A 254 -16.10 -0.81 -4.86
CA PHE A 254 -15.53 -1.90 -5.68
C PHE A 254 -14.03 -2.12 -5.49
N GLN A 255 -13.29 -1.14 -4.96
CA GLN A 255 -11.85 -1.26 -4.73
C GLN A 255 -11.55 -1.53 -3.25
N LEU A 256 -11.85 -0.57 -2.38
CA LEU A 256 -11.60 -0.64 -0.94
C LEU A 256 -12.69 -1.43 -0.22
N GLY A 257 -13.97 -1.07 -0.46
CA GLY A 257 -15.12 -1.68 0.20
C GLY A 257 -15.20 -3.20 -0.02
N TRP A 258 -14.76 -3.68 -1.18
CA TRP A 258 -14.75 -5.10 -1.55
C TRP A 258 -14.09 -5.99 -0.50
N PHE A 259 -13.00 -5.50 0.12
CA PHE A 259 -12.32 -6.19 1.22
C PHE A 259 -12.63 -5.58 2.59
N ALA A 260 -12.83 -4.26 2.65
CA ALA A 260 -13.01 -3.56 3.92
C ALA A 260 -14.41 -3.74 4.54
N HIS A 261 -15.51 -3.83 3.76
CA HIS A 261 -16.85 -4.05 4.33
C HIS A 261 -16.98 -5.41 5.04
N PRO A 262 -16.54 -6.53 4.45
CA PRO A 262 -16.56 -7.81 5.15
C PRO A 262 -15.82 -7.73 6.48
N ILE A 263 -14.64 -7.12 6.51
CA ILE A 263 -13.76 -7.15 7.69
C ILE A 263 -14.17 -6.11 8.74
N PHE A 264 -14.43 -4.86 8.36
CA PHE A 264 -14.59 -3.74 9.30
C PHE A 264 -16.04 -3.31 9.54
N LYS A 265 -17.00 -3.79 8.73
CA LYS A 265 -18.40 -3.31 8.81
C LYS A 265 -19.36 -4.39 9.29
N ASN A 266 -19.66 -5.37 8.44
CA ASN A 266 -20.80 -6.27 8.69
C ASN A 266 -20.57 -7.74 8.32
N GLY A 267 -19.37 -8.13 7.87
CA GLY A 267 -19.10 -9.51 7.47
C GLY A 267 -19.46 -9.82 6.02
N ASP A 268 -20.07 -8.89 5.29
CA ASP A 268 -20.59 -9.11 3.93
C ASP A 268 -20.02 -8.09 2.93
N TYR A 269 -20.17 -8.39 1.64
CA TYR A 269 -19.75 -7.48 0.57
C TYR A 269 -20.60 -6.20 0.52
N PRO A 270 -20.07 -5.09 -0.04
CA PRO A 270 -20.83 -3.87 -0.23
C PRO A 270 -22.13 -4.09 -1.01
N ASP A 271 -23.23 -3.49 -0.56
CA ASP A 271 -24.52 -3.60 -1.25
C ASP A 271 -24.45 -3.05 -2.68
N ALA A 272 -23.69 -1.97 -2.91
CA ALA A 272 -23.43 -1.43 -4.25
C ALA A 272 -22.79 -2.48 -5.18
N MET A 273 -21.90 -3.32 -4.64
CA MET A 273 -21.21 -4.35 -5.39
C MET A 273 -22.12 -5.57 -5.65
N LYS A 274 -22.83 -6.05 -4.61
CA LYS A 274 -23.80 -7.15 -4.73
C LYS A 274 -24.89 -6.83 -5.77
N TRP A 275 -25.45 -5.62 -5.70
CA TRP A 275 -26.49 -5.16 -6.63
C TRP A 275 -25.96 -5.09 -8.06
N GLN A 276 -24.79 -4.46 -8.26
CA GLN A 276 -24.23 -4.28 -9.61
C GLN A 276 -23.85 -5.61 -10.27
N VAL A 277 -23.09 -6.45 -9.57
CA VAL A 277 -22.65 -7.73 -10.13
C VAL A 277 -23.84 -8.66 -10.31
N GLY A 278 -24.77 -8.71 -9.34
CA GLY A 278 -26.01 -9.48 -9.44
C GLY A 278 -26.85 -9.12 -10.66
N ASN A 279 -27.13 -7.83 -10.86
CA ASN A 279 -27.90 -7.37 -12.01
C ASN A 279 -27.18 -7.65 -13.34
N LYS A 280 -25.86 -7.44 -13.41
CA LYS A 280 -25.11 -7.79 -14.62
C LYS A 280 -25.13 -9.29 -14.90
N SER A 281 -24.99 -10.13 -13.87
CA SER A 281 -25.11 -11.58 -14.01
C SER A 281 -26.49 -12.01 -14.52
N GLU A 282 -27.56 -11.41 -14.02
CA GLU A 282 -28.92 -11.66 -14.51
C GLU A 282 -29.09 -11.23 -15.97
N LEU A 283 -28.62 -10.03 -16.33
CA LEU A 283 -28.65 -9.52 -17.71
C LEU A 283 -27.74 -10.33 -18.67
N GLN A 284 -26.72 -11.00 -18.13
CA GLN A 284 -25.86 -11.97 -18.83
C GLN A 284 -26.51 -13.36 -18.92
N THR A 285 -27.75 -13.54 -18.42
CA THR A 285 -28.49 -14.81 -18.39
C THR A 285 -27.80 -15.92 -17.59
N LEU A 286 -26.98 -15.54 -16.60
CA LEU A 286 -26.36 -16.49 -15.67
C LEU A 286 -27.37 -16.91 -14.61
N SER A 287 -27.33 -18.18 -14.21
CA SER A 287 -28.24 -18.72 -13.19
C SER A 287 -27.96 -18.19 -11.79
N GLU A 288 -26.74 -17.68 -11.56
CA GLU A 288 -26.26 -17.19 -10.27
C GLU A 288 -25.38 -15.96 -10.46
N SER A 289 -25.22 -15.16 -9.41
CA SER A 289 -24.28 -14.04 -9.42
C SER A 289 -22.83 -14.53 -9.57
N ARG A 290 -22.02 -13.80 -10.34
CA ARG A 290 -20.57 -14.03 -10.40
C ARG A 290 -19.85 -13.68 -9.10
N LEU A 291 -20.46 -12.86 -8.23
CA LEU A 291 -19.96 -12.58 -6.89
C LEU A 291 -20.47 -13.66 -5.91
N PRO A 292 -19.57 -14.44 -5.27
CA PRO A 292 -19.98 -15.40 -4.26
C PRO A 292 -20.69 -14.73 -3.08
N SER A 293 -21.54 -15.47 -2.37
CA SER A 293 -22.19 -15.00 -1.14
C SER A 293 -21.52 -15.60 0.09
N PHE A 294 -21.37 -14.82 1.16
CA PHE A 294 -21.09 -15.36 2.49
C PHE A 294 -22.38 -15.82 3.15
N ASN A 295 -22.36 -16.98 3.80
CA ASN A 295 -23.44 -17.39 4.69
C ASN A 295 -23.35 -16.65 6.04
N GLU A 296 -24.34 -16.79 6.93
CA GLU A 296 -24.35 -16.05 8.20
C GLU A 296 -23.21 -16.45 9.16
N GLU A 297 -22.78 -17.73 9.13
CA GLU A 297 -21.62 -18.16 9.93
C GLU A 297 -20.33 -17.50 9.43
N GLU A 298 -20.14 -17.43 8.11
CA GLU A 298 -18.99 -16.79 7.47
C GLU A 298 -18.98 -15.29 7.73
N LYS A 299 -20.12 -14.61 7.59
CA LYS A 299 -20.23 -13.18 7.92
C LYS A 299 -19.82 -12.91 9.36
N SER A 300 -20.35 -13.71 10.30
CA SER A 300 -20.00 -13.58 11.71
C SER A 300 -18.53 -13.90 11.98
N PHE A 301 -17.94 -14.85 11.24
CA PHE A 301 -16.54 -15.22 11.38
C PHE A 301 -15.59 -14.15 10.82
N ILE A 302 -15.98 -13.45 9.75
CA ILE A 302 -15.14 -12.45 9.08
C ILE A 302 -15.24 -11.07 9.76
N ARG A 303 -16.41 -10.67 10.24
CA ARG A 303 -16.61 -9.34 10.81
C ARG A 303 -15.74 -9.13 12.06
N GLY A 304 -14.98 -8.04 12.07
CA GLY A 304 -14.12 -7.65 13.19
C GLY A 304 -12.76 -8.35 13.22
N THR A 305 -12.29 -8.90 12.09
CA THR A 305 -11.01 -9.63 12.01
C THR A 305 -9.79 -8.77 11.71
N ALA A 306 -9.80 -7.51 12.16
CA ALA A 306 -8.64 -6.62 12.08
C ALA A 306 -8.62 -5.66 13.26
N ASP A 307 -7.45 -5.50 13.88
CA ASP A 307 -7.29 -4.66 15.07
C ASP A 307 -7.19 -3.15 14.74
N VAL A 308 -6.67 -2.84 13.55
CA VAL A 308 -6.44 -1.48 13.04
C VAL A 308 -6.67 -1.45 11.53
N PHE A 309 -6.89 -0.27 10.95
CA PHE A 309 -7.08 -0.10 9.52
C PHE A 309 -5.76 0.24 8.84
N CYS A 310 -5.26 -0.65 7.97
CA CYS A 310 -4.03 -0.42 7.20
C CYS A 310 -4.37 -0.06 5.75
N ILE A 311 -3.89 1.10 5.29
CA ILE A 311 -4.19 1.62 3.95
C ILE A 311 -2.91 1.98 3.20
N ASN A 312 -2.82 1.53 1.95
CA ASN A 312 -1.83 1.92 0.97
C ASN A 312 -2.50 2.90 -0.01
N HIS A 313 -1.88 4.05 -0.23
CA HIS A 313 -2.44 5.10 -1.08
C HIS A 313 -1.34 5.78 -1.89
N TYR A 314 -1.65 6.14 -3.14
CA TYR A 314 -0.64 6.64 -4.08
C TYR A 314 -1.12 7.79 -4.96
N THR A 315 -2.40 7.79 -5.37
CA THR A 315 -2.95 8.78 -6.32
C THR A 315 -4.45 8.97 -6.13
N THR A 316 -4.99 9.96 -6.85
CA THR A 316 -6.43 10.17 -7.02
C THR A 316 -6.82 9.95 -8.49
N LYS A 317 -8.07 9.54 -8.72
CA LYS A 317 -8.71 9.46 -10.04
C LYS A 317 -9.94 10.35 -10.11
N ILE A 318 -10.25 10.85 -11.30
CA ILE A 318 -11.53 11.48 -11.60
C ILE A 318 -12.44 10.42 -12.24
N VAL A 319 -13.61 10.19 -11.64
CA VAL A 319 -14.57 9.17 -12.05
C VAL A 319 -15.78 9.81 -12.71
N HIS A 320 -16.23 9.18 -13.80
CA HIS A 320 -17.50 9.47 -14.45
C HIS A 320 -18.37 8.22 -14.54
N HIS A 321 -19.69 8.37 -14.42
CA HIS A 321 -20.58 7.24 -14.65
C HIS A 321 -20.57 6.82 -16.12
N ALA A 322 -20.35 5.54 -16.39
CA ALA A 322 -20.50 4.98 -17.73
C ALA A 322 -21.23 3.65 -17.68
N THR A 323 -22.23 3.44 -18.52
CA THR A 323 -22.84 2.11 -18.66
C THR A 323 -21.96 1.27 -19.57
N LEU A 324 -21.26 0.30 -18.99
CA LEU A 324 -20.30 -0.55 -19.68
C LEU A 324 -20.95 -1.84 -20.19
N ARG A 325 -20.34 -2.42 -21.22
CA ARG A 325 -20.80 -3.64 -21.90
C ARG A 325 -21.03 -4.81 -20.93
N LEU A 326 -21.96 -5.69 -21.28
CA LEU A 326 -22.25 -6.92 -20.53
C LEU A 326 -21.27 -8.05 -20.89
N THR A 327 -20.81 -8.13 -22.14
CA THR A 327 -19.95 -9.21 -22.62
C THR A 327 -18.66 -8.68 -23.28
N PRO A 328 -17.49 -9.32 -23.06
CA PRO A 328 -17.28 -10.43 -22.12
C PRO A 328 -17.47 -9.97 -20.65
N GLU A 329 -17.78 -10.90 -19.76
CA GLU A 329 -17.94 -10.64 -18.33
C GLU A 329 -16.63 -10.08 -17.75
N SER A 330 -16.71 -9.04 -16.93
CA SER A 330 -15.51 -8.42 -16.36
C SER A 330 -15.83 -7.61 -15.10
N TYR A 331 -15.01 -7.78 -14.06
CA TYR A 331 -14.99 -6.90 -12.90
C TYR A 331 -14.87 -5.42 -13.30
N GLU A 332 -14.07 -5.09 -14.32
CA GLU A 332 -13.95 -3.72 -14.82
C GLU A 332 -15.28 -3.17 -15.33
N TYR A 333 -16.03 -3.98 -16.08
CA TYR A 333 -17.33 -3.56 -16.61
C TYR A 333 -18.40 -3.52 -15.54
N ASP A 334 -18.32 -4.37 -14.51
CA ASP A 334 -19.27 -4.38 -13.40
C ASP A 334 -19.28 -3.06 -12.60
N ARG A 335 -18.19 -2.31 -12.65
CA ARG A 335 -18.06 -1.01 -11.97
C ARG A 335 -18.87 0.11 -12.64
N ASP A 336 -19.27 -0.03 -13.90
CA ASP A 336 -20.03 0.98 -14.65
C ASP A 336 -19.49 2.41 -14.47
N LEU A 337 -18.21 2.58 -14.76
CA LEU A 337 -17.52 3.86 -14.64
C LEU A 337 -16.39 3.99 -15.65
N SER A 338 -16.01 5.23 -15.94
CA SER A 338 -14.77 5.57 -16.64
C SER A 338 -13.89 6.41 -15.74
N GLU A 339 -12.59 6.17 -15.78
CA GLU A 339 -11.60 6.88 -14.95
C GLU A 339 -10.70 7.75 -15.82
N THR A 340 -10.32 8.91 -15.28
CA THR A 340 -9.33 9.82 -15.86
C THR A 340 -8.38 10.30 -14.76
N GLU A 341 -7.23 10.82 -15.17
CA GLU A 341 -6.29 11.45 -14.24
C GLU A 341 -6.84 12.78 -13.70
N GLU A 342 -6.43 13.15 -12.49
CA GLU A 342 -6.53 14.52 -12.01
C GLU A 342 -5.46 15.36 -12.72
N GLY A 343 -5.87 16.19 -13.67
CA GLY A 343 -4.98 16.83 -14.63
C GLY A 343 -4.09 17.94 -14.08
N ASP A 344 -4.49 18.57 -12.96
CA ASP A 344 -3.81 19.74 -12.41
C ASP A 344 -2.60 19.35 -11.53
N SER A 345 -2.55 18.12 -11.06
CA SER A 345 -1.44 17.59 -10.26
C SER A 345 -0.24 17.12 -11.11
N PRO A 346 0.99 17.19 -10.57
CA PRO A 346 2.19 16.74 -11.27
C PRO A 346 2.14 15.27 -11.73
N THR A 347 2.70 14.99 -12.90
CA THR A 347 2.95 13.63 -13.39
C THR A 347 4.00 12.92 -12.53
N THR A 348 3.91 11.59 -12.46
CA THR A 348 4.95 10.73 -11.84
C THR A 348 5.67 9.90 -12.90
N ALA A 349 6.71 9.16 -12.50
CA ALA A 349 7.38 8.23 -13.42
C ALA A 349 6.51 7.00 -13.79
N ILE A 350 5.42 6.77 -13.07
CA ILE A 350 4.41 5.75 -13.41
C ILE A 350 3.35 6.37 -14.31
N LYS A 351 3.09 5.73 -15.46
CA LYS A 351 2.05 6.17 -16.38
C LYS A 351 0.68 6.14 -15.71
N ASN A 352 -0.16 7.13 -16.04
CA ASN A 352 -1.52 7.28 -15.51
C ASN A 352 -1.59 7.52 -13.99
N GLN A 353 -0.49 7.93 -13.35
CA GLN A 353 -0.42 8.22 -11.92
C GLN A 353 0.05 9.66 -11.68
N ARG A 354 -0.68 10.38 -10.82
CA ARG A 354 -0.45 11.79 -10.48
C ARG A 354 -0.17 11.97 -9.00
N ALA A 355 0.59 13.00 -8.64
CA ALA A 355 0.90 13.35 -7.26
C ALA A 355 -0.22 14.17 -6.61
N VAL A 356 -1.34 13.53 -6.29
CA VAL A 356 -2.57 14.19 -5.80
C VAL A 356 -2.69 14.09 -4.27
N ALA A 357 -1.94 14.91 -3.54
CA ALA A 357 -1.82 14.82 -2.08
C ALA A 357 -3.14 14.95 -1.31
N TRP A 358 -4.01 15.88 -1.73
CA TRP A 358 -5.29 16.13 -1.06
C TRP A 358 -6.23 14.92 -1.08
N GLY A 359 -6.03 13.99 -2.01
CA GLY A 359 -6.76 12.72 -2.07
C GLY A 359 -6.53 11.86 -0.84
N LEU A 360 -5.31 11.86 -0.28
CA LEU A 360 -5.00 11.09 0.93
C LEU A 360 -5.87 11.54 2.10
N ARG A 361 -5.97 12.86 2.35
CA ARG A 361 -6.80 13.41 3.43
C ARG A 361 -8.27 13.05 3.27
N ARG A 362 -8.79 13.13 2.06
CA ARG A 362 -10.19 12.78 1.77
C ARG A 362 -10.46 11.29 1.95
N LEU A 363 -9.54 10.43 1.49
CA LEU A 363 -9.63 8.99 1.71
C LEU A 363 -9.59 8.64 3.20
N LEU A 364 -8.69 9.24 3.98
CA LEU A 364 -8.61 9.05 5.42
C LEU A 364 -9.90 9.48 6.13
N SER A 365 -10.47 10.61 5.73
CA SER A 365 -11.76 11.09 6.25
C SER A 365 -12.90 10.15 5.87
N TRP A 366 -12.92 9.66 4.64
CA TRP A 366 -13.92 8.69 4.18
C TRP A 366 -13.83 7.37 4.96
N ILE A 367 -12.63 6.85 5.21
CA ILE A 367 -12.44 5.64 6.02
C ILE A 367 -13.00 5.85 7.44
N LYS A 368 -12.73 7.01 8.04
CA LYS A 368 -13.30 7.37 9.36
C LYS A 368 -14.82 7.32 9.35
N GLU A 369 -15.47 7.99 8.40
CA GLU A 369 -16.93 8.05 8.35
C GLU A 369 -17.56 6.68 8.01
N GLU A 370 -16.95 5.92 7.11
CA GLU A 370 -17.49 4.65 6.61
C GLU A 370 -17.34 3.48 7.61
N TYR A 371 -16.26 3.49 8.40
CA TYR A 371 -15.87 2.37 9.27
C TYR A 371 -15.79 2.73 10.76
N GLY A 372 -16.30 3.90 11.17
CA GLY A 372 -16.47 4.25 12.58
C GLY A 372 -15.18 4.69 13.29
N ASP A 373 -14.39 5.55 12.66
CA ASP A 373 -13.14 6.16 13.17
C ASP A 373 -12.10 5.14 13.69
N PRO A 374 -11.72 4.13 12.90
CA PRO A 374 -10.70 3.16 13.32
C PRO A 374 -9.33 3.82 13.49
N GLU A 375 -8.43 3.16 14.21
CA GLU A 375 -7.01 3.54 14.18
C GLU A 375 -6.44 3.28 12.78
N ILE A 376 -5.90 4.30 12.11
CA ILE A 376 -5.41 4.18 10.74
C ILE A 376 -3.88 4.22 10.68
N TYR A 377 -3.29 3.24 9.99
CA TYR A 377 -1.90 3.24 9.58
C TYR A 377 -1.80 3.35 8.07
N ILE A 378 -1.09 4.38 7.58
CA ILE A 378 -0.74 4.48 6.16
C ILE A 378 0.44 3.54 5.95
N THR A 379 0.19 2.32 5.46
CA THR A 379 1.18 1.24 5.38
C THR A 379 2.05 1.28 4.12
N GLU A 380 1.63 2.04 3.11
CA GLU A 380 2.47 2.52 2.01
C GLU A 380 1.97 3.86 1.47
N ASN A 381 2.91 4.78 1.28
CA ASN A 381 2.73 5.95 0.44
C ASN A 381 4.09 6.34 -0.15
N GLY A 382 4.15 6.68 -1.43
CA GLY A 382 5.41 6.98 -2.10
C GLY A 382 5.25 7.31 -3.57
N VAL A 383 6.33 7.75 -4.20
CA VAL A 383 6.35 8.11 -5.62
C VAL A 383 7.63 7.65 -6.30
N ALA A 384 7.45 7.08 -7.48
CA ALA A 384 8.54 6.62 -8.32
C ALA A 384 9.29 7.80 -8.96
N THR A 385 10.60 7.69 -9.05
CA THR A 385 11.46 8.53 -9.90
C THR A 385 11.94 7.74 -11.09
N ASP A 386 12.39 8.43 -12.14
CA ASP A 386 13.10 7.78 -13.24
C ASP A 386 14.47 7.24 -12.78
N THR A 387 15.09 6.41 -13.63
CA THR A 387 16.40 5.80 -13.36
C THR A 387 17.58 6.77 -13.38
N LYS A 388 17.42 7.98 -13.92
CA LYS A 388 18.49 8.99 -13.95
C LYS A 388 18.60 9.71 -12.61
N THR A 389 17.55 9.66 -11.81
CA THR A 389 17.47 10.28 -10.50
C THR A 389 18.17 9.42 -9.45
N THR A 390 19.46 9.68 -9.23
CA THR A 390 20.31 8.92 -8.30
C THR A 390 20.45 9.55 -6.90
N TYR A 391 20.39 10.88 -6.79
CA TYR A 391 20.55 11.59 -5.51
C TYR A 391 19.53 12.73 -5.35
N ASP A 392 19.49 13.67 -6.30
CA ASP A 392 18.61 14.83 -6.22
C ASP A 392 17.20 14.50 -6.73
N ASP A 393 16.34 14.08 -5.80
CA ASP A 393 14.94 13.76 -6.03
C ASP A 393 14.00 14.80 -5.39
N SER A 394 14.27 16.08 -5.63
CA SER A 394 13.48 17.20 -5.10
C SER A 394 11.96 17.09 -5.36
N ALA A 395 11.55 16.49 -6.48
CA ALA A 395 10.13 16.21 -6.75
C ALA A 395 9.52 15.21 -5.75
N ARG A 396 10.28 14.18 -5.33
CA ARG A 396 9.87 13.24 -4.28
C ARG A 396 9.82 13.90 -2.91
N VAL A 397 10.74 14.82 -2.61
CA VAL A 397 10.66 15.66 -1.41
C VAL A 397 9.34 16.43 -1.38
N PHE A 398 8.95 17.06 -2.49
CA PHE A 398 7.67 17.78 -2.58
C PHE A 398 6.46 16.85 -2.42
N TYR A 399 6.50 15.65 -3.02
CA TYR A 399 5.49 14.62 -2.82
C TYR A 399 5.31 14.29 -1.34
N TYR A 400 6.38 13.85 -0.66
CA TYR A 400 6.28 13.49 0.76
C TYR A 400 5.88 14.69 1.63
N LYS A 401 6.39 15.89 1.34
CA LYS A 401 6.01 17.10 2.07
C LYS A 401 4.50 17.34 2.01
N THR A 402 3.91 17.24 0.82
CA THR A 402 2.47 17.50 0.63
C THR A 402 1.60 16.36 1.17
N TYR A 403 1.95 15.10 0.94
CA TYR A 403 1.17 13.96 1.45
C TYR A 403 1.20 13.84 2.98
N VAL A 404 2.37 14.03 3.60
CA VAL A 404 2.47 14.04 5.07
C VAL A 404 1.69 15.23 5.66
N ASP A 405 1.65 16.37 4.97
CA ASP A 405 0.90 17.56 5.43
C ASP A 405 -0.61 17.30 5.36
N GLU A 406 -1.08 16.61 4.33
CA GLU A 406 -2.48 16.19 4.20
C GLU A 406 -2.86 15.11 5.24
N ALA A 407 -1.96 14.18 5.57
CA ALA A 407 -2.17 13.26 6.71
C ALA A 407 -2.21 14.00 8.06
N LEU A 408 -1.37 15.03 8.23
CA LEU A 408 -1.35 15.86 9.43
C LEU A 408 -2.62 16.71 9.56
N LYS A 409 -3.16 17.22 8.44
CA LYS A 409 -4.46 17.91 8.39
C LYS A 409 -5.61 16.95 8.69
N ALA A 410 -5.61 15.75 8.13
CA ALA A 410 -6.59 14.71 8.46
C ALA A 410 -6.63 14.47 9.98
N HIS A 411 -5.45 14.38 10.60
CA HIS A 411 -5.35 14.22 12.05
C HIS A 411 -5.82 15.46 12.83
N ASN A 412 -5.21 16.62 12.56
CA ASN A 412 -5.39 17.83 13.38
C ASN A 412 -6.71 18.58 13.14
N LEU A 413 -7.24 18.53 11.90
CA LEU A 413 -8.38 19.33 11.48
C LEU A 413 -9.64 18.49 11.31
N ASP A 414 -9.51 17.26 10.81
CA ASP A 414 -10.66 16.38 10.55
C ASP A 414 -10.88 15.35 11.68
N GLY A 415 -9.95 15.31 12.64
CA GLY A 415 -9.99 14.42 13.79
C GLY A 415 -9.87 12.95 13.41
N VAL A 416 -9.18 12.61 12.32
CA VAL A 416 -8.91 11.23 11.93
C VAL A 416 -7.84 10.62 12.84
N ASN A 417 -8.09 9.40 13.31
CA ASN A 417 -7.17 8.68 14.22
C ASN A 417 -5.96 8.05 13.49
N VAL A 418 -5.15 8.86 12.83
CA VAL A 418 -3.93 8.42 12.14
C VAL A 418 -2.83 8.12 13.17
N LYS A 419 -2.33 6.88 13.17
CA LYS A 419 -1.33 6.38 14.14
C LYS A 419 0.07 6.19 13.55
N GLY A 420 0.18 6.06 12.24
CA GLY A 420 1.48 5.85 11.60
C GLY A 420 1.50 6.14 10.12
N TYR A 421 2.71 6.40 9.62
CA TYR A 421 3.00 6.67 8.23
C TYR A 421 4.25 5.89 7.82
N ILE A 422 4.08 4.98 6.87
CA ILE A 422 5.11 4.11 6.34
C ILE A 422 5.36 4.52 4.89
N ALA A 423 6.49 5.19 4.67
CA ALA A 423 6.94 5.59 3.35
C ALA A 423 7.37 4.36 2.53
N THR A 424 7.13 4.37 1.22
CA THR A 424 7.66 3.34 0.33
C THR A 424 8.63 3.95 -0.69
N SER A 425 9.87 3.48 -0.80
CA SER A 425 10.51 2.31 -0.16
C SER A 425 11.85 2.68 0.51
N LEU A 426 12.43 1.74 1.27
CA LEU A 426 13.75 1.94 1.90
C LEU A 426 14.84 2.23 0.85
N MET A 427 14.81 1.49 -0.25
CA MET A 427 15.77 1.57 -1.34
C MET A 427 15.11 1.24 -2.68
N ASP A 428 15.72 1.70 -3.78
CA ASP A 428 15.28 1.35 -5.13
C ASP A 428 15.34 -0.16 -5.27
N SER A 429 14.33 -0.75 -5.91
CA SER A 429 14.11 -2.19 -5.89
C SER A 429 13.56 -2.69 -7.23
N PHE A 430 13.25 -3.98 -7.34
CA PHE A 430 12.54 -4.51 -8.50
C PHE A 430 11.07 -4.05 -8.48
N GLU A 431 10.66 -3.15 -9.37
CA GLU A 431 9.32 -2.54 -9.38
C GLU A 431 8.33 -3.29 -10.29
N TRP A 432 8.22 -4.59 -10.07
CA TRP A 432 7.24 -5.49 -10.71
C TRP A 432 7.30 -5.43 -12.24
N LEU A 433 6.20 -5.04 -12.90
CA LEU A 433 6.13 -4.92 -14.37
C LEU A 433 7.03 -3.82 -14.94
N ASN A 434 7.54 -2.91 -14.11
CA ASN A 434 8.50 -1.88 -14.54
C ASN A 434 9.95 -2.36 -14.44
N GLY A 435 10.21 -3.52 -13.83
CA GLY A 435 11.57 -3.97 -13.51
C GLY A 435 12.35 -2.88 -12.77
N TYR A 436 13.53 -2.54 -13.24
CA TYR A 436 14.37 -1.47 -12.68
C TYR A 436 14.28 -0.14 -13.45
N LYS A 437 13.19 0.12 -14.19
CA LYS A 437 13.01 1.37 -14.99
C LYS A 437 12.50 2.56 -14.18
N VAL A 438 12.10 2.32 -12.95
CA VAL A 438 11.71 3.34 -11.99
C VAL A 438 12.23 2.92 -10.62
N GLY A 439 12.38 3.86 -9.71
CA GLY A 439 12.77 3.56 -8.33
C GLY A 439 11.88 4.31 -7.35
N PHE A 440 11.48 3.66 -6.26
CA PHE A 440 10.71 4.27 -5.15
C PHE A 440 11.57 4.63 -3.94
N GLY A 441 12.82 4.18 -3.92
CA GLY A 441 13.65 4.16 -2.73
C GLY A 441 14.06 5.53 -2.24
N PHE A 442 14.16 5.66 -0.92
CA PHE A 442 14.96 6.70 -0.27
C PHE A 442 16.46 6.54 -0.50
N HIS A 443 16.91 5.31 -0.78
CA HIS A 443 18.30 5.04 -1.17
C HIS A 443 18.34 4.56 -2.62
N HIS A 444 19.21 5.17 -3.42
CA HIS A 444 19.53 4.66 -4.75
C HIS A 444 20.37 3.39 -4.64
N VAL A 445 20.01 2.37 -5.41
CA VAL A 445 20.81 1.14 -5.58
C VAL A 445 21.36 1.13 -7.00
N ASP A 446 22.69 1.05 -7.13
CA ASP A 446 23.32 0.88 -8.43
C ASP A 446 23.32 -0.60 -8.84
N PHE A 447 22.28 -1.00 -9.57
CA PHE A 447 22.10 -2.36 -10.09
C PHE A 447 23.11 -2.75 -11.18
N THR A 448 23.91 -1.81 -11.69
CA THR A 448 24.97 -2.11 -12.66
C THR A 448 26.30 -2.46 -11.98
N ASN A 449 26.43 -2.12 -10.70
CA ASN A 449 27.58 -2.44 -9.89
C ASN A 449 27.34 -3.74 -9.12
N PRO A 450 28.22 -4.76 -9.23
CA PRO A 450 28.03 -6.03 -8.52
C PRO A 450 28.02 -5.89 -7.00
N ASN A 451 28.54 -4.79 -6.46
CA ASN A 451 28.49 -4.51 -5.02
C ASN A 451 27.17 -3.88 -4.55
N LEU A 452 26.27 -3.54 -5.48
CA LEU A 452 24.94 -2.96 -5.22
C LEU A 452 24.96 -1.85 -4.16
N PRO A 453 25.84 -0.83 -4.28
CA PRO A 453 25.98 0.20 -3.25
C PRO A 453 24.67 0.97 -3.07
N ARG A 454 24.32 1.25 -1.81
CA ARG A 454 23.16 2.07 -1.46
C ARG A 454 23.57 3.49 -1.12
N THR A 455 23.02 4.47 -1.83
CA THR A 455 23.33 5.90 -1.63
C THR A 455 22.06 6.65 -1.21
N PRO A 456 22.06 7.38 -0.08
CA PRO A 456 20.87 8.11 0.35
C PRO A 456 20.54 9.22 -0.66
N LYS A 457 19.28 9.32 -1.07
CA LYS A 457 18.75 10.42 -1.88
C LYS A 457 18.39 11.61 -1.00
N TYR A 458 18.09 12.76 -1.61
CA TYR A 458 17.70 13.96 -0.86
C TYR A 458 16.44 13.74 -0.02
N SER A 459 15.49 12.97 -0.54
CA SER A 459 14.28 12.55 0.18
C SER A 459 14.56 11.76 1.46
N ALA A 460 15.65 10.98 1.55
CA ALA A 460 16.06 10.30 2.78
C ALA A 460 16.39 11.32 3.89
N HIS A 461 17.12 12.38 3.54
CA HIS A 461 17.46 13.46 4.46
C HIS A 461 16.23 14.26 4.88
N PHE A 462 15.32 14.54 3.95
CA PHE A 462 14.04 15.19 4.26
C PHE A 462 13.22 14.34 5.24
N TYR A 463 13.03 13.05 4.95
CA TYR A 463 12.23 12.16 5.79
C TYR A 463 12.80 12.03 7.21
N TYR A 464 14.13 11.94 7.34
CA TYR A 464 14.80 12.02 8.64
C TYR A 464 14.41 13.28 9.43
N GLN A 465 14.33 14.46 8.79
CA GLN A 465 13.92 15.69 9.47
C GLN A 465 12.46 15.66 9.91
N VAL A 466 11.56 15.11 9.08
CA VAL A 466 10.14 14.93 9.44
C VAL A 466 10.02 14.05 10.69
N ILE A 467 10.73 12.91 10.71
CA ILE A 467 10.73 11.99 11.85
C ILE A 467 11.30 12.67 13.10
N LYS A 468 12.45 13.34 12.97
CA LYS A 468 13.10 14.05 14.08
C LYS A 468 12.18 15.10 14.70
N ASN A 469 11.43 15.81 13.88
CA ASN A 469 10.54 16.88 14.31
C ASN A 469 9.11 16.39 14.62
N ASN A 470 8.85 15.09 14.44
CA ASN A 470 7.53 14.48 14.54
C ASN A 470 6.45 15.22 13.71
N GLY A 471 6.80 15.60 12.49
CA GLY A 471 5.98 16.43 11.61
C GLY A 471 6.67 17.74 11.25
N PHE A 472 5.91 18.84 11.35
CA PHE A 472 6.17 20.10 10.66
C PHE A 472 6.03 21.29 11.62
N PRO A 473 6.98 21.46 12.56
CA PRO A 473 6.94 22.55 13.52
C PRO A 473 7.06 23.90 12.81
N MET A 474 6.42 24.92 13.39
CA MET A 474 6.54 26.31 12.91
C MET A 474 7.99 26.78 13.05
N PRO A 475 8.64 27.21 11.96
CA PRO A 475 10.00 27.69 12.03
C PRO A 475 10.05 29.08 12.69
N GLU A 476 11.20 29.45 13.25
CA GLU A 476 11.36 30.70 14.03
C GLU A 476 11.05 31.96 13.21
N ASP A 477 11.37 31.96 11.92
CA ASP A 477 11.13 33.07 10.98
C ASP A 477 9.66 33.26 10.60
N GLU A 478 8.82 32.24 10.83
CA GLU A 478 7.36 32.36 10.66
C GLU A 478 6.63 32.68 11.97
N LYS A 479 7.34 32.77 13.11
CA LYS A 479 6.71 33.21 14.35
C LYS A 479 6.35 34.68 14.27
N MET A 480 5.19 35.02 14.82
CA MET A 480 4.74 36.41 14.92
C MET A 480 5.77 37.22 15.72
N ILE A 481 6.30 38.28 15.10
CA ILE A 481 7.17 39.25 15.77
C ILE A 481 6.32 40.44 16.23
N TYR A 482 6.59 40.89 17.45
CA TYR A 482 5.97 42.08 18.01
C TYR A 482 6.98 43.23 17.99
N GLY A 483 6.60 44.34 17.38
CA GLY A 483 7.45 45.51 17.28
C GLY A 483 6.69 46.70 16.71
N HIS A 484 7.31 47.87 16.80
CA HIS A 484 6.83 49.09 16.15
C HIS A 484 7.83 49.48 15.08
N PHE A 485 7.32 49.95 13.95
CA PHE A 485 8.15 50.69 13.01
C PHE A 485 8.62 52.01 13.67
N CYS A 486 9.76 52.54 13.22
CA CYS A 486 10.26 53.83 13.69
C CYS A 486 9.18 54.93 13.52
N LYS A 487 9.22 55.97 14.37
CA LYS A 487 8.20 57.04 14.36
C LYS A 487 8.09 57.78 13.03
N ASP A 488 9.17 57.76 12.24
CA ASP A 488 9.32 58.36 10.93
C ASP A 488 9.15 57.35 9.77
N PHE A 489 8.67 56.13 10.05
CA PHE A 489 8.42 55.13 9.02
C PHE A 489 7.34 55.60 8.05
N ILE A 490 7.71 55.71 6.78
CA ILE A 490 6.83 56.18 5.72
C ILE A 490 5.97 55.01 5.24
N TRP A 491 4.69 55.05 5.59
CA TRP A 491 3.67 54.19 5.01
C TRP A 491 3.22 54.78 3.67
N SER A 492 3.37 54.03 2.58
CA SER A 492 3.02 54.49 1.23
C SER A 492 2.28 53.41 0.44
N THR A 493 1.60 53.83 -0.63
CA THR A 493 0.94 52.96 -1.61
C THR A 493 1.42 53.34 -3.02
N ALA A 494 1.36 52.40 -3.95
CA ALA A 494 1.79 52.60 -5.33
C ALA A 494 0.67 52.26 -6.32
N THR A 495 0.58 53.02 -7.42
CA THR A 495 -0.21 52.68 -8.60
C THR A 495 0.71 52.65 -9.83
N ALA A 496 0.47 51.71 -10.74
CA ALA A 496 1.29 51.55 -11.95
C ALA A 496 1.11 52.70 -12.95
N SER A 497 -0.03 53.41 -12.92
CA SER A 497 -0.26 54.71 -13.59
C SER A 497 -1.50 55.39 -13.01
N TYR A 498 -1.58 56.72 -13.06
CA TYR A 498 -2.81 57.45 -12.77
C TYR A 498 -3.73 57.42 -14.00
N GLN A 499 -5.01 57.16 -13.80
CA GLN A 499 -6.00 57.27 -14.87
C GLN A 499 -6.18 58.75 -15.22
N VAL A 500 -5.64 59.18 -16.36
CA VAL A 500 -5.86 60.53 -16.89
C VAL A 500 -7.22 60.54 -17.56
N SER A 501 -8.24 61.05 -16.87
CA SER A 501 -9.50 61.41 -17.50
C SER A 501 -9.29 62.69 -18.31
N CYS A 502 -9.29 62.61 -19.64
CA CYS A 502 -9.46 63.80 -20.47
C CYS A 502 -10.90 64.30 -20.26
N LEU A 503 -11.04 65.48 -19.65
CA LEU A 503 -12.25 66.29 -19.80
C LEU A 503 -12.13 67.01 -21.15
N ASP A 504 -13.23 67.02 -21.91
CA ASP A 504 -13.37 67.43 -23.31
C ASP A 504 -12.61 68.71 -23.74
#